data_AF-A0A1J8Q0M9-F1
#
_entry.id   AF-A0A1J8Q0M9-F1
#
_cell.length_a   1.000
_cell.length_b   1.000
_cell.length_c   1.000
_cell.angle_alpha   90.00
_cell.angle_beta   90.00
_cell.angle_gamma   90.00
#
_symmetry.space_group_name_H-M   'P 1'
#
loop_
_entity.id
_entity.type
_entity.pdbx_description
1 polymer ?
#
loop_
_entity_poly.entity_id
_entity_poly.type
_entity_poly.pdbx_seq_one_letter_code
_entity_poly.pdbx_strand_id
1 'polypeptide(L)'
;INSDAFSSDQAIHLKYEIFVVLFGWDLVSLWQTANQKRCYALLRTGRRAEAHEEYRYMDMSDTAKTDSYHDWSIAFKMECSELYAADGDAALAAKDYDKSIELYSVAIELNSVNDTLFANRRAAKLEKLLWEDALIDAQKVR
;
A
#
# COMPACT_ATOMS: atom_id res chain seq x y z
N ILE A 1 -8.90 26.79 -38.60
CA ILE A 1 -7.76 27.09 -37.71
C ILE A 1 -7.95 26.21 -36.50
N ASN A 2 -7.28 25.05 -36.47
CA ASN A 2 -7.37 24.11 -35.35
C ASN A 2 -6.56 24.70 -34.20
N SER A 3 -7.20 25.06 -33.09
CA SER A 3 -6.49 25.34 -31.84
C SER A 3 -6.22 24.00 -31.17
N ASP A 4 -5.03 23.45 -31.41
CA ASP A 4 -4.50 22.38 -30.58
C ASP A 4 -4.33 22.94 -29.17
N ALA A 5 -5.23 22.53 -28.27
CA ALA A 5 -5.13 22.84 -26.85
C ALA A 5 -3.94 22.05 -26.29
N PHE A 6 -2.77 22.68 -26.28
CA PHE A 6 -1.58 22.14 -25.64
C PHE A 6 -1.87 22.01 -24.14
N SER A 7 -2.04 20.79 -23.66
CA SER A 7 -2.34 20.53 -22.25
C SER A 7 -1.15 20.96 -21.39
N SER A 8 -1.43 21.64 -20.27
CA SER A 8 -0.42 22.04 -19.28
C SER A 8 0.46 20.86 -18.81
N ASP A 9 -0.10 19.65 -18.81
CA ASP A 9 0.57 18.42 -18.42
C ASP A 9 1.67 18.01 -19.42
N GLN A 10 1.40 18.22 -20.71
CA GLN A 10 2.33 17.95 -21.81
C GLN A 10 3.53 18.92 -21.78
N ALA A 11 3.30 20.18 -21.38
CA ALA A 11 4.35 21.17 -21.22
C ALA A 11 5.27 20.89 -20.01
N ILE A 12 4.73 20.27 -18.95
CA ILE A 12 5.48 19.86 -17.76
C ILE A 12 6.32 18.61 -18.07
N HIS A 13 5.74 17.61 -18.73
CA HIS A 13 6.49 16.43 -19.18
C HIS A 13 7.68 16.81 -20.08
N LEU A 14 7.47 17.71 -21.05
CA LEU A 14 8.53 18.18 -21.95
C LEU A 14 9.67 18.89 -21.20
N LYS A 15 9.36 19.63 -20.13
CA LYS A 15 10.38 20.28 -19.28
C LYS A 15 11.27 19.26 -18.57
N TYR A 16 10.72 18.14 -18.12
CA TYR A 16 11.49 17.11 -17.42
C TYR A 16 12.35 16.28 -18.38
N GLU A 17 11.89 16.03 -19.61
CA GLU A 17 12.71 15.37 -20.63
C GLU A 17 13.96 16.18 -21.01
N ILE A 18 13.89 17.51 -20.98
CA ILE A 18 15.05 18.37 -21.24
C ILE A 18 16.19 18.11 -20.23
N PHE A 19 15.86 17.81 -18.96
CA PHE A 19 16.89 17.50 -17.96
C PHE A 19 17.55 16.14 -18.21
N VAL A 20 16.82 15.16 -18.74
CA VAL A 20 17.38 13.88 -19.18
C VAL A 20 18.38 14.12 -20.32
N VAL A 21 18.00 14.90 -21.32
CA VAL A 21 18.84 15.14 -22.51
C VAL A 21 20.08 15.98 -22.18
N LEU A 22 19.95 17.03 -21.37
CA LEU A 22 21.04 17.96 -21.10
C LEU A 22 22.00 17.47 -20.00
N PHE A 23 21.48 16.80 -18.98
CA PHE A 23 22.25 16.46 -17.78
C PHE A 23 22.29 14.95 -17.49
N GLY A 24 21.59 14.12 -18.27
CA GLY A 24 21.45 12.69 -17.99
C GLY A 24 20.59 12.41 -16.76
N TRP A 25 19.76 13.36 -16.33
CA TRP A 25 18.98 13.23 -15.09
C TRP A 25 17.60 12.65 -15.35
N ASP A 26 17.44 11.38 -15.01
CA ASP A 26 16.13 10.74 -14.95
C ASP A 26 15.44 11.07 -13.61
N LEU A 27 14.71 12.19 -13.61
CA LEU A 27 14.01 12.69 -12.44
C LEU A 27 12.87 11.77 -11.98
N VAL A 28 12.27 11.00 -12.91
CA VAL A 28 11.21 10.04 -12.59
C VAL A 28 11.80 8.87 -11.80
N SER A 29 12.88 8.26 -12.31
CA SER A 29 13.56 7.16 -11.61
C SER A 29 14.18 7.61 -10.27
N LEU A 30 14.72 8.83 -10.20
CA LEU A 30 15.26 9.39 -8.97
C LEU A 30 14.18 9.56 -7.90
N TRP A 31 13.05 10.15 -8.27
CA TRP A 31 11.91 10.32 -7.37
C TRP A 31 11.38 8.97 -6.89
N GLN A 32 11.19 8.01 -7.80
CA GLN A 32 10.72 6.67 -7.45
C GLN A 32 11.68 6.02 -6.43
N THR A 33 12.98 5.98 -6.74
CA THR A 33 13.99 5.36 -5.87
C THR A 33 14.03 6.01 -4.48
N ALA A 34 13.95 7.35 -4.41
CA ALA A 34 13.99 8.08 -3.17
C ALA A 34 12.78 7.75 -2.27
N ASN A 35 11.58 7.75 -2.84
CA ASN A 35 10.36 7.47 -2.10
C ASN A 35 10.23 5.99 -1.72
N GLN A 36 10.67 5.06 -2.58
CA GLN A 36 10.76 3.63 -2.22
C GLN A 36 11.66 3.42 -0.98
N LYS A 37 12.82 4.08 -0.94
CA LYS A 37 13.73 4.03 0.22
C LYS A 37 13.11 4.65 1.47
N ARG A 38 12.36 5.76 1.31
CA ARG A 38 11.63 6.42 2.40
C ARG A 38 10.56 5.50 2.99
N CYS A 39 9.75 4.84 2.16
CA CYS A 39 8.74 3.89 2.62
C CYS A 39 9.36 2.76 3.45
N TYR A 40 10.45 2.13 2.97
CA TYR A 40 11.13 1.09 3.74
C TYR A 40 11.78 1.60 5.03
N ALA A 41 12.33 2.82 5.05
CA ALA A 41 12.87 3.41 6.27
C ALA A 41 11.78 3.64 7.33
N LEU A 42 10.60 4.08 6.90
CA LEU A 42 9.43 4.24 7.77
C LEU A 42 8.96 2.89 8.32
N LEU A 43 8.84 1.86 7.48
CA LEU A 43 8.51 0.50 7.94
C LEU A 43 9.49 -0.03 8.99
N ARG A 44 10.80 0.07 8.70
CA ARG A 44 11.86 -0.41 9.61
C ARG A 44 11.89 0.30 10.95
N THR A 45 11.39 1.53 11.02
CA THR A 45 11.28 2.31 12.26
C THR A 45 9.93 2.15 12.95
N GLY A 46 9.07 1.25 12.46
CA GLY A 46 7.73 1.00 13.01
C GLY A 46 6.69 2.07 12.67
N ARG A 47 7.03 3.05 11.82
CA ARG A 47 6.14 4.15 11.40
C ARG A 47 5.24 3.70 10.25
N ARG A 48 4.49 2.62 10.47
CA ARG A 48 3.73 1.88 9.43
C ARG A 48 2.65 2.73 8.77
N ALA A 49 1.89 3.49 9.55
CA ALA A 49 0.85 4.38 9.01
C ALA A 49 1.43 5.43 8.05
N GLU A 50 2.61 5.96 8.37
CA GLU A 50 3.31 6.91 7.50
C GLU A 50 3.86 6.22 6.25
N ALA A 51 4.45 5.02 6.39
CA ALA A 51 4.90 4.25 5.24
C ALA A 51 3.75 3.94 4.26
N HIS A 52 2.57 3.62 4.79
CA HIS A 52 1.38 3.34 4.00
C HIS A 52 0.84 4.59 3.30
N GLU A 53 0.86 5.76 3.95
CA GLU A 53 0.45 7.01 3.32
C GLU A 53 1.40 7.45 2.21
N GLU A 54 2.72 7.34 2.42
CA GLU A 54 3.73 7.64 1.41
C GLU A 54 3.60 6.70 0.20
N TYR A 55 3.35 5.41 0.46
CA TYR A 55 3.05 4.44 -0.58
C TYR A 55 1.78 4.83 -1.37
N ARG A 56 0.70 5.19 -0.67
CA ARG A 56 -0.55 5.62 -1.30
C ARG A 56 -0.37 6.85 -2.18
N TYR A 57 0.41 7.83 -1.71
CA TYR A 57 0.78 9.00 -2.51
C TYR A 57 1.54 8.60 -3.77
N MET A 58 2.48 7.67 -3.66
CA MET A 58 3.20 7.15 -4.82
C MET A 58 2.29 6.43 -5.82
N ASP A 59 1.37 5.60 -5.33
CA ASP A 59 0.47 4.79 -6.16
C ASP A 59 -0.53 5.64 -6.95
N MET A 60 -0.91 6.80 -6.43
CA MET A 60 -1.77 7.76 -7.15
C MET A 60 -1.01 8.60 -8.19
N SER A 61 0.33 8.61 -8.20
CA SER A 61 1.12 9.43 -9.12
C SER A 61 1.28 8.75 -10.49
N ASP A 62 1.31 9.52 -11.57
CA ASP A 62 1.45 8.98 -12.95
C ASP A 62 2.78 8.25 -13.23
N THR A 63 3.75 8.36 -12.30
CA THR A 63 5.04 7.66 -12.37
C THR A 63 4.95 6.17 -12.03
N ALA A 64 3.81 5.71 -11.51
CA ALA A 64 3.56 4.35 -11.01
C ALA A 64 3.39 3.25 -12.09
N LYS A 65 3.62 3.55 -13.37
CA LYS A 65 3.28 2.64 -14.49
C LYS A 65 4.47 1.84 -15.05
N THR A 66 5.65 1.90 -14.44
CA THR A 66 6.78 1.07 -14.86
C THR A 66 6.65 -0.35 -14.29
N ASP A 67 7.06 -1.37 -15.05
CA ASP A 67 7.10 -2.76 -14.56
C ASP A 67 7.91 -2.88 -13.25
N SER A 68 9.00 -2.10 -13.15
CA SER A 68 9.82 -2.03 -11.94
C SER A 68 9.08 -1.45 -10.73
N TYR A 69 8.19 -0.47 -10.92
CA TYR A 69 7.34 0.02 -9.83
C TYR A 69 6.33 -1.04 -9.42
N HIS A 70 5.72 -1.75 -10.38
CA HIS A 70 4.73 -2.77 -10.12
C HIS A 70 5.27 -3.89 -9.23
N ASP A 71 6.42 -4.46 -9.59
CA ASP A 71 7.08 -5.51 -8.80
C ASP A 71 7.42 -5.04 -7.38
N TRP A 72 7.94 -3.81 -7.26
CA TRP A 72 8.23 -3.22 -5.97
C TRP A 72 6.96 -3.00 -5.14
N SER A 73 5.88 -2.53 -5.76
CA SER A 73 4.59 -2.23 -5.13
C SER A 73 3.95 -3.50 -4.56
N ILE A 74 4.03 -4.62 -5.29
CA ILE A 74 3.60 -5.93 -4.80
C ILE A 74 4.43 -6.35 -3.59
N ALA A 75 5.77 -6.30 -3.68
CA ALA A 75 6.65 -6.71 -2.59
C ALA A 75 6.42 -5.85 -1.33
N PHE A 76 6.30 -4.53 -1.51
CA PHE A 76 6.04 -3.59 -0.42
C PHE A 76 4.69 -3.84 0.26
N LYS A 77 3.62 -4.04 -0.54
CA LYS A 77 2.28 -4.38 -0.03
C LYS A 77 2.29 -5.66 0.79
N MET A 78 2.99 -6.70 0.31
CA MET A 78 3.15 -7.97 1.02
C MET A 78 3.86 -7.79 2.37
N GLU A 79 4.99 -7.08 2.42
CA GLU A 79 5.71 -6.82 3.67
C GLU A 79 4.86 -5.99 4.66
N CYS A 80 4.13 -4.99 4.16
CA CYS A 80 3.19 -4.23 4.99
C CYS A 80 2.07 -5.12 5.55
N SER A 81 1.47 -5.97 4.71
CA SER A 81 0.42 -6.90 5.11
C SER A 81 0.89 -7.82 6.23
N GLU A 82 2.09 -8.40 6.13
CA GLU A 82 2.66 -9.26 7.17
C GLU A 82 2.85 -8.51 8.51
N LEU A 83 3.31 -7.26 8.46
CA LEU A 83 3.48 -6.43 9.67
C LEU A 83 2.14 -6.08 10.32
N TYR A 84 1.13 -5.71 9.53
CA TYR A 84 -0.22 -5.45 10.04
C TYR A 84 -0.88 -6.71 10.60
N ALA A 85 -0.65 -7.87 9.97
CA ALA A 85 -1.12 -9.15 10.48
C ALA A 85 -0.48 -9.49 11.83
N ALA A 86 0.84 -9.31 11.98
CA ALA A 86 1.53 -9.53 13.24
C ALA A 86 1.05 -8.60 14.36
N ASP A 87 0.78 -7.33 14.05
CA ASP A 87 0.16 -6.41 15.02
C ASP A 87 -1.27 -6.86 15.37
N GLY A 88 -2.03 -7.35 14.38
CA GLY A 88 -3.38 -7.88 14.55
C GLY A 88 -3.41 -9.11 15.46
N ASP A 89 -2.43 -10.00 15.31
CA ASP A 89 -2.23 -11.16 16.19
C ASP A 89 -1.91 -10.73 17.62
N ALA A 90 -1.04 -9.73 17.79
CA ALA A 90 -0.72 -9.18 19.11
C ALA A 90 -1.95 -8.54 19.77
N ALA A 91 -2.75 -7.78 19.01
CA ALA A 91 -4.01 -7.20 19.49
C ALA A 91 -5.04 -8.29 19.86
N LEU A 92 -5.16 -9.35 19.05
CA LEU A 92 -6.03 -10.48 19.32
C LEU A 92 -5.64 -11.19 20.62
N ALA A 93 -4.34 -11.45 20.82
CA ALA A 93 -3.81 -12.04 22.05
C ALA A 93 -4.07 -11.15 23.29
N ALA A 94 -4.04 -9.83 23.10
CA ALA A 94 -4.40 -8.85 24.13
C ALA A 94 -5.92 -8.70 24.35
N LYS A 95 -6.75 -9.41 23.57
CA LYS A 95 -8.22 -9.29 23.54
C LYS A 95 -8.72 -7.89 23.16
N ASP A 96 -7.87 -7.10 22.50
CA ASP A 96 -8.26 -5.84 21.88
C ASP A 96 -8.88 -6.14 20.51
N TYR A 97 -10.13 -6.62 20.54
CA TYR A 97 -10.79 -7.14 19.36
C TYR A 97 -11.08 -6.06 18.31
N ASP A 98 -11.40 -4.83 18.73
CA ASP A 98 -11.66 -3.73 17.81
C ASP A 98 -10.39 -3.39 17.01
N LYS A 99 -9.26 -3.25 17.71
CA LYS A 99 -7.96 -3.00 17.06
C LYS A 99 -7.52 -4.18 16.19
N SER A 100 -7.72 -5.41 16.66
CA SER A 100 -7.40 -6.62 15.89
C SER A 100 -8.17 -6.67 14.57
N ILE A 101 -9.47 -6.36 14.60
CA ILE A 101 -10.32 -6.30 13.40
C ILE A 101 -9.82 -5.23 12.42
N GLU A 102 -9.47 -4.04 12.91
CA GLU A 102 -8.93 -2.95 12.10
C GLU A 102 -7.63 -3.37 11.39
N LEU A 103 -6.68 -3.90 12.16
CA LEU A 103 -5.36 -4.28 11.66
C LEU A 103 -5.43 -5.41 10.63
N TYR A 104 -6.23 -6.46 10.87
CA TYR A 104 -6.43 -7.51 9.87
C TYR A 104 -7.13 -7.00 8.61
N SER A 105 -8.03 -6.01 8.74
CA SER A 105 -8.68 -5.42 7.57
C SER A 105 -7.70 -4.69 6.68
N VAL A 106 -6.79 -3.90 7.27
CA VAL A 106 -5.71 -3.25 6.53
C VAL A 106 -4.79 -4.28 5.86
N ALA A 107 -4.42 -5.36 6.57
CA ALA A 107 -3.60 -6.42 5.99
C ALA A 107 -4.26 -7.09 4.77
N ILE A 108 -5.56 -7.37 4.85
CA ILE A 108 -6.34 -7.94 3.76
C ILE A 108 -6.42 -6.98 2.55
N GLU A 109 -6.62 -5.68 2.78
CA GLU A 109 -6.65 -4.66 1.73
C GLU A 109 -5.32 -4.53 0.98
N LEU A 110 -4.21 -4.82 1.65
CA LEU A 110 -2.86 -4.83 1.06
C LEU A 110 -2.57 -6.08 0.22
N ASN A 111 -3.62 -6.75 -0.28
CA ASN A 111 -3.56 -7.96 -1.11
C ASN A 111 -2.82 -9.12 -0.43
N SER A 112 -3.12 -9.37 0.85
CA SER A 112 -2.61 -10.58 1.52
C SER A 112 -3.04 -11.83 0.75
N VAL A 113 -2.10 -12.72 0.42
CA VAL A 113 -2.41 -14.07 -0.10
C VAL A 113 -2.79 -15.03 1.04
N ASN A 114 -2.88 -14.53 2.27
CA ASN A 114 -3.01 -15.35 3.45
C ASN A 114 -4.46 -15.43 3.94
N ASP A 115 -5.12 -16.55 3.62
CA ASP A 115 -6.49 -16.82 4.05
C ASP A 115 -6.65 -16.90 5.58
N THR A 116 -5.55 -17.13 6.33
CA THR A 116 -5.60 -17.15 7.80
C THR A 116 -5.99 -15.79 8.39
N LEU A 117 -5.80 -14.68 7.65
CA LEU A 117 -6.20 -13.36 8.13
C LEU A 117 -7.73 -13.24 8.24
N PHE A 118 -8.48 -13.83 7.30
CA PHE A 118 -9.94 -13.90 7.42
C PHE A 118 -10.35 -14.76 8.61
N ALA A 119 -9.65 -15.87 8.87
CA ALA A 119 -9.93 -16.72 10.03
C ALA A 119 -9.69 -15.99 11.36
N ASN A 120 -8.59 -15.23 11.48
CA ASN A 120 -8.26 -14.48 12.68
C ASN A 120 -9.19 -13.28 12.89
N ARG A 121 -9.50 -12.52 11.83
CA ARG A 121 -10.49 -11.43 11.88
C ARG A 121 -11.88 -11.95 12.24
N ARG A 122 -12.27 -13.10 11.70
CA ARG A 122 -13.52 -13.79 12.08
C ARG A 122 -13.53 -14.11 13.58
N ALA A 123 -12.45 -14.66 14.12
CA ALA A 123 -12.37 -14.97 15.56
C ALA A 123 -12.59 -13.71 16.41
N ALA A 124 -11.94 -12.59 16.07
CA ALA A 124 -12.15 -11.32 16.75
C ALA A 124 -13.61 -10.81 16.66
N LYS A 125 -14.23 -10.93 15.48
CA LYS A 125 -15.64 -10.54 15.26
C LYS A 125 -16.62 -11.39 16.05
N LEU A 126 -16.36 -12.69 16.22
CA LEU A 126 -17.20 -13.57 17.03
C LEU A 126 -17.18 -13.19 18.52
N GLU A 127 -16.01 -12.83 19.05
CA GLU A 127 -15.87 -12.32 20.43
C GLU A 127 -16.64 -10.99 20.62
N LYS A 128 -16.76 -10.21 19.54
CA LYS A 128 -17.57 -8.98 19.48
C LYS A 128 -19.06 -9.21 19.19
N LEU A 129 -19.49 -10.47 19.01
CA LEU A 129 -20.87 -10.84 18.64
C LEU A 129 -21.30 -10.25 17.28
N LEU A 130 -20.35 -9.95 16.39
CA LEU A 130 -20.59 -9.44 15.02
C LEU A 130 -20.80 -10.62 14.06
N TRP A 131 -21.91 -11.33 14.24
CA TRP A 131 -22.15 -12.63 13.60
C TRP A 131 -22.23 -12.57 12.07
N GLU A 132 -22.88 -11.54 11.52
CA GLU A 132 -23.03 -11.37 10.07
C GLU A 132 -21.68 -11.12 9.41
N ASP A 133 -20.86 -10.23 9.97
CA ASP A 133 -19.53 -9.92 9.47
C ASP A 133 -18.55 -11.10 9.62
N ALA A 134 -18.73 -11.92 10.67
CA ALA A 134 -17.97 -13.13 10.86
C ALA A 134 -18.33 -14.22 9.84
N LEU A 135 -19.60 -14.30 9.43
CA LEU A 135 -20.04 -15.21 8.38
C LEU A 135 -19.42 -14.83 7.02
N ILE A 136 -19.34 -13.52 6.73
CA ILE A 136 -18.67 -13.04 5.51
C ILE A 136 -17.21 -13.49 5.48
N ASP A 137 -16.47 -13.35 6.59
CA ASP A 137 -15.08 -13.81 6.67
C ASP A 137 -14.97 -15.34 6.56
N ALA A 138 -15.91 -16.09 7.15
CA ALA A 138 -15.93 -17.56 7.05
C ALA A 138 -16.10 -18.06 5.60
N GLN A 139 -16.85 -17.32 4.77
CA GLN A 139 -17.05 -17.67 3.36
C GLN A 139 -15.83 -17.38 2.48
N LYS A 140 -14.84 -16.62 2.99
CA LYS A 140 -13.58 -16.34 2.30
C LYS A 140 -12.53 -17.43 2.52
N VAL A 141 -12.61 -18.13 3.64
CA VAL A 141 -11.74 -19.28 3.95
C VAL A 141 -12.29 -20.51 3.20
N ARG A 142 -11.60 -20.99 2.18
CA ARG A 142 -11.96 -22.20 1.42
C ARG A 142 -11.03 -23.36 1.75
#